data_AF-A0AAW8T8N5-F1
#
_entry.id   AF-A0AAW8T8N5-F1
#
_cell.length_a   1.000
_cell.length_b   1.000
_cell.length_c   1.000
_cell.angle_alpha   90.00
_cell.angle_beta   90.00
_cell.angle_gamma   90.00
#
_symmetry.space_group_name_H-M   'P 1'
#
loop_
_entity.id
_entity.type
_entity.pdbx_description
1 polymer ?
#
loop_
_entity_poly.entity_id
_entity_poly.type
_entity_poly.pdbx_seq_one_letter_code
_entity_poly.pdbx_strand_id
1 'polypeptide(L)'
;MYSLVPENMYEIEQKLNYLKEKGNDITEEEVIRQAVLDNSQQILDGDLEGPYWKVKWQPADKTLAIFDIMNKEVGTVESTSGSFVEDFRNSAPNVIRQLAEEIQKIVNEN
;
A
#
# COMPACT_ATOMS: atom_id res chain seq x y z
N MET A 1 -7.64 9.62 -17.25
CA MET A 1 -7.67 9.38 -15.79
C MET A 1 -6.61 8.32 -15.53
N TYR A 2 -5.43 8.70 -15.03
CA TYR A 2 -4.44 7.70 -14.58
C TYR A 2 -5.00 7.11 -13.29
N SER A 3 -5.72 6.00 -13.41
CA SER A 3 -6.30 5.25 -12.30
C SER A 3 -5.56 3.93 -12.14
N LEU A 4 -4.23 3.97 -12.25
CA LEU A 4 -3.37 2.83 -11.95
C LEU A 4 -2.76 3.08 -10.58
N VAL A 5 -3.00 2.14 -9.68
CA VAL A 5 -2.23 2.00 -8.46
C VAL A 5 -0.91 1.34 -8.87
N PRO A 6 0.23 2.03 -8.74
CA PRO A 6 1.49 1.54 -9.30
C PRO A 6 1.89 0.20 -8.68
N GLU A 7 2.32 -0.75 -9.51
CA GLU A 7 2.78 -2.08 -9.07
C GLU A 7 4.28 -2.28 -9.32
N ASN A 8 4.96 -1.28 -9.89
CA ASN A 8 6.40 -1.28 -10.16
C ASN A 8 6.95 0.15 -10.30
N MET A 9 8.29 0.28 -10.31
CA MET A 9 8.97 1.59 -10.39
C MET A 9 8.70 2.36 -11.68
N TYR A 10 8.45 1.70 -12.81
CA TYR A 10 8.12 2.39 -14.05
C TYR A 10 6.77 3.13 -13.92
N GLU A 11 5.76 2.49 -13.33
CA GLU A 11 4.47 3.12 -13.06
C GLU A 11 4.54 4.22 -11.99
N ILE A 12 5.45 4.10 -11.02
CA ILE A 12 5.76 5.18 -10.07
C ILE A 12 6.27 6.41 -10.83
N GLU A 13 7.23 6.24 -11.75
CA GLU A 13 7.75 7.34 -12.55
C GLU A 13 6.66 7.99 -13.42
N GLN A 14 5.79 7.19 -14.06
CA GLN A 14 4.66 7.70 -14.83
C GLN A 14 3.71 8.52 -13.94
N LYS A 15 3.34 8.02 -12.77
CA LYS A 15 2.45 8.70 -11.81
C LYS A 15 3.09 9.97 -11.25
N LEU A 16 4.37 9.93 -10.91
CA LEU A 16 5.15 11.08 -10.43
C LEU A 16 5.20 12.20 -11.48
N ASN A 17 5.52 11.88 -12.73
CA ASN A 17 5.55 12.84 -13.83
C ASN A 17 4.18 13.47 -14.05
N TYR A 18 3.12 12.65 -14.11
CA TYR A 18 1.76 13.14 -14.23
C TYR A 18 1.38 14.12 -13.10
N LEU A 19 1.71 13.80 -11.85
CA LEU A 19 1.40 14.66 -10.70
C LEU A 19 2.19 15.98 -10.75
N LYS A 20 3.46 15.94 -11.16
CA LYS A 20 4.29 17.14 -11.36
C LYS A 20 3.78 18.02 -12.50
N GLU A 21 3.35 17.45 -13.62
CA GLU A 21 2.72 18.19 -14.72
C GLU A 21 1.41 18.88 -14.29
N LYS A 22 0.73 18.33 -13.28
CA LYS A 22 -0.44 18.95 -12.64
C LYS A 22 -0.10 20.02 -11.60
N GLY A 23 1.18 20.30 -11.38
CA GLY A 23 1.66 21.31 -10.42
C GLY A 23 1.70 20.83 -8.96
N ASN A 24 1.64 19.52 -8.71
CA ASN A 24 1.82 18.99 -7.36
C ASN A 24 3.31 18.92 -7.03
N ASP A 25 3.70 19.48 -5.89
CA ASP A 25 5.03 19.27 -5.31
C ASP A 25 5.01 17.96 -4.53
N ILE A 26 5.32 16.85 -5.22
CA ILE A 26 5.32 15.50 -4.65
C ILE A 26 6.61 14.77 -4.97
N THR A 27 7.11 14.03 -3.99
CA THR A 27 8.33 13.22 -4.10
C THR A 27 8.04 11.81 -4.59
N GLU A 28 9.05 11.13 -5.14
CA GLU A 28 8.95 9.71 -5.50
C GLU A 28 8.55 8.86 -4.27
N GLU A 29 9.14 9.15 -3.11
CA GLU A 29 8.85 8.42 -1.88
C GLU A 29 7.39 8.55 -1.44
N GLU A 30 6.80 9.73 -1.60
CA GLU A 30 5.37 9.92 -1.36
C GLU A 30 4.51 9.10 -2.31
N VAL A 31 4.88 9.06 -3.60
CA VAL A 31 4.17 8.25 -4.60
C VAL A 31 4.29 6.76 -4.28
N ILE A 32 5.46 6.29 -3.86
CA ILE A 32 5.69 4.90 -3.43
C ILE A 32 4.87 4.58 -2.18
N ARG A 33 4.91 5.42 -1.14
CA ARG A 33 4.10 5.20 0.07
C ARG A 33 2.61 5.15 -0.25
N GLN A 34 2.14 6.02 -1.14
CA GLN A 34 0.74 5.98 -1.56
C GLN A 34 0.45 4.71 -2.37
N ALA A 35 1.34 4.29 -3.26
CA ALA A 35 1.19 3.04 -4.01
C ALA A 35 1.12 1.81 -3.07
N VAL A 36 1.99 1.73 -2.07
CA VAL A 36 1.97 0.65 -1.07
C VAL A 36 0.62 0.64 -0.34
N LEU A 37 0.18 1.78 0.18
CA LEU A 37 -1.12 1.90 0.87
C LEU A 37 -2.30 1.53 -0.03
N ASP A 38 -2.33 2.04 -1.26
CA ASP A 38 -3.38 1.79 -2.25
C ASP A 38 -3.43 0.30 -2.66
N ASN A 39 -2.27 -0.35 -2.84
CA ASN A 39 -2.19 -1.79 -3.11
C ASN A 39 -2.72 -2.60 -1.93
N SER A 40 -2.32 -2.27 -0.70
CA SER A 40 -2.84 -2.93 0.49
C SER A 40 -4.36 -2.81 0.61
N GLN A 41 -4.91 -1.62 0.36
CA GLN A 41 -6.36 -1.42 0.40
C GLN A 41 -7.07 -2.23 -0.69
N GLN A 42 -6.55 -2.25 -1.93
CA GLN A 42 -7.14 -3.05 -3.00
C GLN A 42 -7.14 -4.55 -2.72
N ILE A 43 -6.04 -5.07 -2.14
CA ILE A 43 -5.96 -6.48 -1.76
C ILE A 43 -6.98 -6.80 -0.67
N LEU A 44 -7.03 -5.96 0.37
CA LEU A 44 -7.98 -6.11 1.47
C LEU A 44 -9.43 -6.07 0.98
N ASP A 45 -9.76 -5.13 0.09
CA ASP A 45 -11.09 -5.01 -0.51
C ASP A 45 -11.43 -6.23 -1.37
N GLY A 46 -10.44 -6.79 -2.07
CA GLY A 46 -10.57 -8.01 -2.86
C GLY A 46 -10.87 -9.24 -2.00
N ASP A 47 -10.11 -9.45 -0.92
CA ASP A 47 -10.28 -10.57 0.01
C ASP A 47 -11.63 -10.53 0.74
N LEU A 48 -12.15 -9.32 1.01
CA LEU A 48 -13.44 -9.11 1.69
C LEU A 48 -14.63 -8.95 0.73
N GLU A 49 -14.40 -9.00 -0.58
CA GLU A 49 -15.39 -8.70 -1.62
C GLU A 49 -16.09 -7.32 -1.40
N GLY A 50 -15.34 -6.34 -0.88
CA GLY A 50 -15.82 -4.96 -0.68
C GLY A 50 -14.98 -4.11 0.29
N PRO A 51 -15.14 -2.78 0.25
CA PRO A 51 -14.35 -1.82 1.03
C PRO A 51 -14.83 -1.70 2.49
N TYR A 52 -14.92 -2.83 3.18
CA TYR A 52 -15.44 -2.90 4.55
C TYR A 52 -14.39 -2.48 5.57
N TRP A 53 -13.15 -2.96 5.37
CA TRP A 53 -12.03 -2.71 6.28
C TRP A 53 -11.09 -1.64 5.70
N LYS A 54 -10.20 -1.11 6.54
CA LYS A 54 -9.33 0.01 6.17
C LYS A 54 -7.89 -0.25 6.50
N VAL A 55 -6.99 0.19 5.62
CA VAL A 55 -5.54 0.20 5.85
C VAL A 55 -5.09 1.62 6.20
N LYS A 56 -4.22 1.77 7.19
CA LYS A 56 -3.58 3.06 7.52
C LYS A 56 -2.13 2.88 7.92
N TRP A 57 -1.33 3.91 7.71
CA TRP A 57 0.05 3.98 8.20
C TRP A 57 0.13 4.12 9.72
N GLN A 58 0.99 3.34 10.38
CA GLN A 58 1.22 3.39 11.83
C GLN A 58 2.53 2.71 12.28
N PRO A 59 3.73 3.31 12.11
CA PRO A 59 4.02 4.63 11.54
C PRO A 59 4.23 4.59 10.02
N ALA A 60 4.22 5.77 9.40
CA ALA A 60 4.43 5.92 7.96
C ALA A 60 5.74 5.26 7.51
N ASP A 61 5.68 4.62 6.33
CA ASP A 61 6.77 3.88 5.69
C ASP A 61 7.23 2.60 6.41
N LYS A 62 6.72 2.28 7.59
CA LYS A 62 7.18 1.09 8.33
C LYS A 62 6.11 0.03 8.54
N THR A 63 4.91 0.48 8.87
CA THR A 63 3.86 -0.42 9.32
C THR A 63 2.51 0.05 8.82
N LEU A 64 1.73 -0.90 8.30
CA LEU A 64 0.35 -0.71 7.91
C LEU A 64 -0.54 -1.39 8.94
N ALA A 65 -1.43 -0.65 9.58
CA ALA A 65 -2.45 -1.16 10.47
C ALA A 65 -3.76 -1.38 9.71
N ILE A 66 -4.41 -2.51 9.98
CA ILE A 66 -5.67 -2.94 9.39
C ILE A 66 -6.78 -2.76 10.43
N PHE A 67 -7.88 -2.14 10.01
CA PHE A 67 -9.02 -1.83 10.86
C PHE A 67 -10.30 -2.44 10.29
N ASP A 68 -11.10 -3.08 11.14
CA ASP A 68 -12.39 -3.65 10.75
C ASP A 68 -13.48 -2.58 10.51
N ILE A 69 -14.70 -3.01 10.19
CA ILE A 69 -15.88 -2.15 10.00
C ILE A 69 -16.22 -1.30 11.25
N MET A 70 -15.80 -1.73 12.43
CA MET A 70 -16.01 -1.03 13.70
C MET A 70 -14.86 -0.07 14.02
N ASN A 71 -13.88 0.09 13.13
CA ASN A 71 -12.62 0.80 13.33
C ASN A 71 -11.75 0.23 14.47
N LYS A 72 -11.88 -1.07 14.77
CA LYS A 72 -10.97 -1.78 15.67
C LYS A 72 -9.75 -2.25 14.86
N GLU A 73 -8.56 -2.00 15.40
CA GLU A 73 -7.32 -2.56 14.83
C GLU A 73 -7.34 -4.10 14.98
N VAL A 74 -7.20 -4.81 13.86
CA VAL A 74 -7.27 -6.28 13.79
C VAL A 74 -5.94 -6.94 13.41
N GLY A 75 -4.98 -6.15 12.92
CA GLY A 75 -3.64 -6.63 12.60
C GLY A 75 -2.77 -5.55 11.99
N THR A 76 -1.49 -5.88 11.82
CA THR A 76 -0.49 -4.99 11.21
C THR A 76 0.40 -5.75 10.23
N VAL A 77 0.83 -5.08 9.17
CA VAL A 77 1.83 -5.57 8.21
C VAL A 77 3.06 -4.68 8.28
N GLU A 78 4.23 -5.26 8.53
CA GLU A 78 5.50 -4.54 8.66
C GLU A 78 6.37 -4.69 7.40
N SER A 79 7.17 -3.66 7.12
CA SER A 79 8.21 -3.70 6.07
C SER A 79 9.28 -4.76 6.40
N THR A 80 9.86 -5.40 5.38
CA THR A 80 10.92 -6.40 5.58
C THR A 80 12.28 -5.81 5.93
N SER A 81 12.61 -4.63 5.40
CA SER A 81 13.89 -3.95 5.68
C SER A 81 13.80 -2.84 6.73
N GLY A 82 12.61 -2.50 7.19
CA GLY A 82 12.34 -1.32 8.04
C GLY A 82 11.86 -0.08 7.27
N SER A 83 11.76 -0.16 5.93
CA SER A 83 11.16 0.83 5.05
C SER A 83 10.44 0.16 3.88
N PHE A 84 9.14 0.39 3.74
CA PHE A 84 8.37 -0.06 2.57
C PHE A 84 8.84 0.62 1.29
N VAL A 85 9.32 1.87 1.36
CA VAL A 85 9.93 2.56 0.22
C VAL A 85 11.19 1.83 -0.25
N GLU A 86 12.08 1.45 0.66
CA GLU A 86 13.29 0.68 0.29
C GLU A 86 12.92 -0.70 -0.26
N ASP A 87 11.98 -1.39 0.38
CA ASP A 87 11.50 -2.70 -0.07
C ASP A 87 10.89 -2.63 -1.48
N PHE A 88 10.09 -1.61 -1.77
CA PHE A 88 9.41 -1.43 -3.05
C PHE A 88 10.41 -1.08 -4.17
N ARG A 89 11.40 -0.22 -3.88
CA ARG A 89 12.50 0.09 -4.81
C ARG A 89 13.31 -1.15 -5.15
N ASN A 90 13.56 -2.00 -4.16
CA ASN A 90 14.30 -3.24 -4.36
C ASN A 90 13.47 -4.25 -5.17
N SER A 91 12.21 -4.47 -4.79
CA SER A 91 11.31 -5.38 -5.50
C SER A 91 9.83 -5.13 -5.17
N ALA A 92 9.18 -4.26 -5.94
CA ALA A 92 7.74 -4.02 -5.84
C ALA A 92 6.87 -5.29 -5.90
N PRO A 93 7.13 -6.28 -6.80
CA PRO A 93 6.34 -7.52 -6.81
C PRO A 93 6.44 -8.33 -5.52
N ASN A 94 7.61 -8.32 -4.86
CA ASN A 94 7.77 -9.01 -3.58
C ASN A 94 7.01 -8.30 -2.46
N VAL A 95 6.99 -6.96 -2.45
CA VAL A 95 6.18 -6.19 -1.51
C VAL A 95 4.70 -6.51 -1.70
N ILE A 96 4.20 -6.48 -2.94
CA ILE A 96 2.78 -6.76 -3.23
C ILE A 96 2.40 -8.18 -2.80
N ARG A 97 3.24 -9.18 -3.08
CA ARG A 97 3.03 -10.55 -2.64
C ARG A 97 3.00 -10.66 -1.10
N GLN A 98 3.96 -10.04 -0.41
CA GLN A 98 4.00 -10.02 1.04
C GLN A 98 2.73 -9.39 1.64
N LEU A 99 2.31 -8.24 1.10
CA LEU A 99 1.08 -7.57 1.52
C LEU A 99 -0.11 -8.53 1.39
N ALA A 100 -0.24 -9.25 0.27
CA ALA A 100 -1.32 -10.19 0.07
C ALA A 100 -1.29 -11.36 1.05
N GLU A 101 -0.12 -11.96 1.29
CA GLU A 101 0.02 -13.07 2.23
C GLU A 101 -0.34 -12.64 3.67
N GLU A 102 0.10 -11.46 4.11
CA GLU A 102 -0.15 -10.99 5.47
C GLU A 102 -1.59 -10.49 5.66
N ILE A 103 -2.14 -9.77 4.69
CA ILE A 103 -3.54 -9.31 4.72
C ILE A 103 -4.50 -10.50 4.76
N GLN A 104 -4.28 -11.49 3.89
CA GLN A 104 -5.13 -12.69 3.86
C GLN A 104 -5.12 -13.44 5.20
N LYS A 105 -3.96 -13.53 5.87
CA LYS A 105 -3.89 -14.11 7.22
C LYS A 105 -4.73 -13.31 8.22
N ILE A 106 -4.59 -11.99 8.24
CA ILE A 106 -5.34 -11.10 9.14
C ILE A 106 -6.85 -11.25 8.91
N VAL A 107 -7.29 -11.30 7.65
CA VAL A 107 -8.71 -11.48 7.28
C VAL A 107 -9.23 -12.85 7.71
N ASN A 108 -8.46 -13.92 7.55
CA ASN A 108 -8.89 -15.27 7.95
C ASN A 108 -9.00 -15.45 9.48
N GLU A 109 -8.29 -14.63 10.26
CA GLU A 109 -8.23 -14.72 11.72
C GLU A 109 -9.26 -13.84 12.45
N ASN A 110 -10.00 -12.97 11.74
CA ASN A 110 -10.91 -11.96 12.32
C ASN A 110 -12.30 -11.95 11.67
#